data_AF-A0A316TVX9-F1
#
_entry.id   AF-A0A316TVX9-F1
#
_cell.length_a   1.000
_cell.length_b   1.000
_cell.length_c   1.000
_cell.angle_alpha   90.00
_cell.angle_beta   90.00
_cell.angle_gamma   90.00
#
_symmetry.space_group_name_H-M   'P 1'
#
loop_
_entity.id
_entity.type
_entity.pdbx_description
1 polymer ?
#
loop_
_entity_poly.entity_id
_entity_poly.type
_entity_poly.pdbx_seq_one_letter_code
_entity_poly.pdbx_strand_id
1 'polypeptide(L)'
;MIQLAIIEIILLMMALPLSYAMAYWMRELSKPDFRDDIQSEFLREWNGEPDDEYYAWLRLRNMYRQRDSLPKHIHYIQDQISKANKRSMLSGYSVSEKGKVTENLRTDKDNSGEKMSG
;
A
#
# COMPACT_ATOMS: atom_id res chain seq x y z
N MET A 1 21.42 -43.30 22.98
CA MET A 1 22.61 -42.82 22.25
C MET A 1 22.50 -43.15 20.76
N ILE A 2 22.53 -44.42 20.34
CA ILE A 2 22.49 -44.81 18.92
C ILE A 2 21.17 -44.42 18.22
N GLN A 3 20.02 -44.56 18.90
CA GLN A 3 18.71 -44.15 18.34
C GLN A 3 18.62 -42.65 18.07
N LEU A 4 19.25 -41.82 18.90
CA LEU A 4 19.32 -40.36 18.69
C LEU A 4 20.12 -40.04 17.42
N ALA A 5 21.26 -40.71 17.22
CA ALA A 5 22.08 -40.53 16.02
C ALA A 5 21.35 -40.94 14.72
N ILE A 6 20.53 -42.00 14.77
CA ILE A 6 19.72 -42.43 13.61
C ILE A 6 18.66 -41.37 13.27
N ILE A 7 17.96 -40.84 14.28
CA ILE A 7 16.96 -39.78 14.09
C ILE A 7 17.62 -38.53 13.52
N GLU A 8 18.78 -38.15 14.04
CA GLU A 8 19.54 -36.98 13.61
C GLU A 8 19.97 -37.06 12.14
N ILE A 9 20.42 -38.23 11.68
CA ILE A 9 20.77 -38.46 10.27
C ILE A 9 19.54 -38.37 9.36
N ILE A 10 18.39 -38.92 9.79
CA ILE A 10 17.13 -38.82 9.02
C ILE A 10 16.66 -37.36 8.96
N LEU A 11 16.78 -36.62 10.06
CA LEU A 11 16.45 -35.20 10.14
C LEU A 11 17.35 -34.37 9.23
N LEU A 12 18.66 -34.67 9.19
CA LEU A 12 19.62 -34.03 8.29
C LEU A 12 19.26 -34.28 6.82
N MET A 13 18.92 -35.54 6.47
CA MET A 13 18.51 -35.92 5.12
C MET A 13 17.20 -35.24 4.69
N MET A 14 16.29 -34.97 5.63
CA MET A 14 15.06 -34.20 5.37
C MET A 14 15.29 -32.68 5.34
N ALA A 15 16.24 -32.17 6.11
CA ALA A 15 16.53 -30.74 6.19
C ALA A 15 17.07 -30.19 4.85
N LEU A 16 17.86 -30.99 4.12
CA LEU A 16 18.41 -30.60 2.81
C LEU A 16 17.33 -30.27 1.76
N PRO A 17 16.39 -31.19 1.43
CA PRO A 17 15.33 -30.89 0.47
C PRO A 17 14.36 -29.83 1.01
N LEU A 18 14.12 -29.78 2.32
CA LEU A 18 13.25 -28.77 2.93
C LEU A 18 13.86 -27.36 2.79
N SER A 19 15.17 -27.22 3.02
CA SER A 19 15.89 -25.96 2.81
C SER A 19 15.82 -25.51 1.35
N TYR A 20 15.97 -26.43 0.40
CA TYR A 20 15.85 -26.13 -1.02
C TYR A 20 14.42 -25.71 -1.40
N ALA A 21 13.41 -26.43 -0.91
CA ALA A 21 12.01 -26.10 -1.11
C ALA A 21 11.67 -24.71 -0.55
N MET A 22 12.16 -24.39 0.65
CA MET A 22 11.94 -23.08 1.28
C MET A 22 12.61 -21.97 0.48
N ALA A 23 13.83 -22.18 -0.01
CA ALA A 23 14.51 -21.21 -0.86
C ALA A 23 13.75 -20.98 -2.19
N TYR A 24 13.21 -22.05 -2.78
CA TYR A 24 12.40 -21.97 -4.00
C TYR A 24 11.09 -21.21 -3.76
N TRP A 25 10.38 -21.51 -2.68
CA TRP A 25 9.17 -20.77 -2.29
C TRP A 25 9.46 -19.31 -1.98
N MET A 26 10.53 -19.02 -1.25
CA MET A 26 10.92 -17.65 -0.96
C MET A 26 11.21 -16.88 -2.26
N ARG A 27 11.87 -17.52 -3.23
CA ARG A 27 12.12 -16.94 -4.55
C ARG A 27 10.83 -16.67 -5.34
N GLU A 28 9.86 -17.57 -5.27
CA GLU A 28 8.57 -17.41 -5.94
C GLU A 28 7.75 -16.26 -5.32
N LEU A 29 7.78 -16.13 -3.99
CA LEU A 29 7.13 -15.04 -3.25
C LEU A 29 7.87 -13.71 -3.37
N SER A 30 9.18 -13.73 -3.60
CA SER A 30 10.02 -12.53 -3.75
C SER A 30 10.10 -12.04 -5.19
N LYS A 31 9.28 -12.56 -6.11
CA LYS A 31 9.22 -11.99 -7.47
C LYS A 31 8.72 -10.55 -7.34
N PRO A 32 9.48 -9.56 -7.84
CA PRO A 32 9.05 -8.17 -7.78
C PRO A 32 7.72 -8.06 -8.51
N ASP A 33 6.68 -7.64 -7.78
CA ASP A 33 5.42 -7.31 -8.41
C ASP A 33 5.62 -5.99 -9.17
N PHE A 34 4.91 -5.80 -10.28
CA PHE A 34 4.97 -4.54 -11.04
C PHE A 34 4.60 -3.32 -10.17
N ARG A 35 3.89 -3.57 -9.05
CA ARG A 35 3.54 -2.57 -8.04
C ARG A 35 4.76 -2.06 -7.28
N ASP A 36 5.70 -2.95 -6.96
CA ASP A 36 6.91 -2.60 -6.21
C ASP A 36 7.82 -1.71 -7.06
N ASP A 37 7.94 -2.02 -8.35
CA ASP A 37 8.68 -1.21 -9.31
C ASP A 37 8.07 0.20 -9.41
N ILE A 38 6.75 0.31 -9.61
CA ILE A 38 6.05 1.60 -9.66
C ILE A 38 6.21 2.36 -8.33
N GLN A 39 6.11 1.67 -7.19
CA GLN A 39 6.24 2.27 -5.87
C GLN A 39 7.66 2.80 -5.64
N SER A 40 8.68 2.06 -6.06
CA SER A 40 10.08 2.49 -5.95
C SER A 40 10.36 3.74 -6.81
N GLU A 41 9.81 3.80 -8.03
CA GLU A 41 9.92 4.97 -8.89
C GLU A 41 9.13 6.17 -8.36
N PHE A 42 7.95 5.93 -7.77
CA PHE A 42 7.19 6.95 -7.06
C PHE A 42 7.99 7.52 -5.89
N LEU A 43 8.57 6.68 -5.04
CA LEU A 43 9.40 7.11 -3.90
C LEU A 43 10.64 7.90 -4.33
N ARG A 44 11.14 7.68 -5.55
CA ARG A 44 12.26 8.45 -6.10
C ARG A 44 11.85 9.86 -6.53
N GLU A 45 10.64 10.01 -7.07
CA GLU A 45 10.11 11.29 -7.55
C GLU A 45 9.42 12.09 -6.44
N TRP A 46 8.94 11.41 -5.39
CA TRP A 46 8.21 12.02 -4.29
C TRP A 46 9.15 12.56 -3.21
N ASN A 47 9.01 13.85 -2.88
CA ASN A 47 9.82 14.54 -1.88
C ASN A 47 9.38 14.27 -0.42
N GLY A 48 8.37 13.41 -0.21
CA GLY A 48 7.83 13.06 1.11
C GLY A 48 6.75 14.00 1.66
N GLU A 49 6.45 15.10 0.96
CA GLU A 49 5.40 16.04 1.36
C GLU A 49 4.01 15.58 0.84
N PRO A 50 2.96 15.55 1.67
CA PRO A 50 1.65 15.03 1.28
C PRO A 50 0.97 15.86 0.18
N ASP A 51 1.25 17.16 0.10
CA ASP A 51 0.70 18.04 -0.94
C ASP A 51 1.30 17.76 -2.33
N ASP A 52 2.53 17.25 -2.36
CA ASP A 52 3.25 16.88 -3.58
C ASP A 52 2.96 15.44 -4.05
N GLU A 53 2.30 14.62 -3.23
CA GLU A 53 1.98 13.22 -3.54
C GLU A 53 1.17 13.13 -4.86
N TYR A 54 0.15 13.97 -5.01
CA TYR A 54 -0.69 14.00 -6.21
C TYR A 54 0.10 14.37 -7.48
N TYR A 55 0.96 15.39 -7.38
CA TYR A 55 1.77 15.86 -8.50
C TYR A 55 2.88 14.86 -8.87
N ALA A 56 3.44 14.15 -7.89
CA ALA A 56 4.38 13.07 -8.11
C ALA A 56 3.73 11.92 -8.91
N TRP A 57 2.51 11.50 -8.54
CA TRP A 57 1.77 10.50 -9.30
C TRP A 57 1.43 10.93 -10.74
N LEU A 58 1.10 12.21 -10.95
CA LEU A 58 0.87 12.76 -12.29
C LEU A 58 2.12 12.74 -13.17
N ARG A 59 3.28 13.11 -12.61
CA ARG A 59 4.57 13.03 -13.31
C ARG A 59 4.90 11.59 -13.70
N LEU A 60 4.72 10.66 -12.77
CA LEU A 60 4.94 9.24 -13.01
C LEU A 60 4.03 8.73 -14.14
N ARG A 61 2.75 9.07 -14.13
CA ARG A 61 1.81 8.72 -15.22
C ARG A 61 2.29 9.20 -16.59
N ASN A 62 2.81 10.42 -16.67
CA ASN A 62 3.32 10.96 -17.93
C ASN A 62 4.58 10.24 -18.41
N MET A 63 5.50 9.87 -17.50
CA MET A 63 6.67 9.05 -17.85
C MET A 63 6.25 7.69 -18.40
N TYR A 64 5.33 7.00 -17.73
CA TYR A 64 4.82 5.69 -18.16
C TYR A 64 4.06 5.76 -19.50
N ARG A 65 3.36 6.87 -19.75
CA ARG A 65 2.67 7.10 -21.02
C ARG A 65 3.64 7.34 -22.19
N GLN A 66 4.79 7.98 -21.93
CA GLN A 66 5.83 8.20 -22.94
C GLN A 66 6.67 6.94 -23.23
N ARG A 67 6.75 6.01 -22.28
CA ARG A 67 7.53 4.76 -22.38
C ARG A 67 6.80 3.60 -23.07
N ASP A 68 5.62 3.82 -23.64
CA ASP A 68 4.73 2.75 -24.15
C ASP A 68 4.55 1.61 -23.14
N SER A 69 4.34 1.98 -21.87
CA SER A 69 4.19 1.01 -20.80
C SER A 69 2.88 0.22 -20.87
N LEU A 70 2.90 -0.99 -20.30
CA LEU A 70 1.75 -1.90 -20.28
C LEU A 70 0.52 -1.24 -19.61
N PRO A 71 -0.71 -1.46 -20.13
CA PRO A 71 -1.95 -0.84 -19.62
C PRO A 71 -2.19 -1.05 -18.12
N LYS A 72 -1.72 -2.18 -17.56
CA LYS A 72 -1.82 -2.51 -16.14
C LYS A 72 -1.11 -1.49 -15.24
N HIS A 73 0.03 -0.95 -15.67
CA HIS A 73 0.82 0.03 -14.90
C HIS A 73 0.09 1.37 -14.83
N ILE A 74 -0.42 1.82 -15.99
CA ILE A 74 -1.19 3.05 -16.10
C ILE A 74 -2.48 2.96 -15.25
N HIS A 75 -3.17 1.83 -15.27
CA HIS A 75 -4.37 1.63 -14.46
C HIS A 75 -4.07 1.68 -12.95
N TYR A 76 -2.97 1.07 -12.50
CA TYR A 76 -2.56 1.12 -11.11
C TYR A 76 -2.22 2.56 -10.67
N ILE A 77 -1.46 3.30 -11.47
CA ILE A 77 -1.14 4.71 -11.20
C ILE A 77 -2.43 5.55 -11.14
N GLN A 78 -3.38 5.33 -12.05
CA GLN A 78 -4.66 6.04 -12.06
C GLN A 78 -5.49 5.78 -10.78
N ASP A 79 -5.49 4.55 -10.28
CA ASP A 79 -6.14 4.21 -9.01
C ASP A 79 -5.50 4.98 -7.83
N GLN A 80 -4.17 5.06 -7.78
CA GLN A 80 -3.45 5.81 -6.74
C GLN A 80 -3.71 7.33 -6.82
N ILE A 81 -3.74 7.90 -8.02
CA ILE A 81 -4.14 9.31 -8.24
C ILE A 81 -5.55 9.57 -7.68
N SER A 82 -6.49 8.66 -7.93
CA SER A 82 -7.86 8.80 -7.44
C SER A 82 -7.95 8.78 -5.91
N LYS A 83 -7.09 7.98 -5.25
CA LYS A 83 -6.98 7.91 -3.80
C LYS A 83 -6.35 9.16 -3.21
N ALA A 84 -5.26 9.66 -3.81
CA ALA A 84 -4.60 10.89 -3.39
C ALA A 84 -5.53 12.10 -3.51
N ASN A 85 -6.29 12.22 -4.61
CA ASN A 85 -7.25 13.32 -4.79
C ASN A 85 -8.38 13.30 -3.75
N LYS A 86 -8.90 12.11 -3.39
CA LYS A 86 -9.94 11.98 -2.35
C LYS A 86 -9.44 12.37 -0.96
N ARG A 87 -8.14 12.24 -0.67
CA ARG A 87 -7.55 12.71 0.59
C ARG A 87 -7.56 14.24 0.68
N SER A 88 -7.30 14.94 -0.42
CA SER A 88 -7.39 16.42 -0.47
C SER A 88 -8.83 16.92 -0.19
N MET A 89 -9.85 16.21 -0.69
CA MET A 89 -11.27 16.52 -0.45
C MET A 89 -11.75 16.24 0.98
N LEU A 90 -10.98 15.48 1.77
CA LEU A 90 -11.28 15.23 3.19
C LEU A 90 -10.67 16.29 4.12
N SER A 91 -10.01 17.32 3.58
CA SER A 91 -9.70 18.52 4.36
C SER A 91 -11.03 19.04 4.95
N GLY A 92 -11.04 19.28 6.26
CA GLY A 92 -12.25 19.44 7.06
C GLY A 92 -13.08 20.69 6.75
N TYR A 93 -13.00 21.26 5.55
CA TYR A 93 -13.64 22.50 5.17
C TYR A 93 -14.31 22.36 3.80
N SER A 94 -15.64 22.46 3.77
CA SER A 94 -16.43 22.56 2.55
C SER A 94 -16.84 24.01 2.33
N VAL A 95 -16.81 24.50 1.09
CA VAL A 95 -17.28 25.85 0.77
C VAL A 95 -18.65 25.74 0.10
N SER A 96 -19.68 26.28 0.76
CA SER A 96 -21.03 26.38 0.20
C SER A 96 -21.06 27.37 -0.98
N GLU A 97 -21.98 27.21 -1.93
CA GLU A 97 -22.18 28.10 -3.10
C GLU A 97 -22.31 29.59 -2.73
N LYS A 98 -22.63 29.90 -1.46
CA LYS A 98 -22.68 31.26 -0.91
C LYS A 98 -21.34 31.77 -0.33
N GLY A 99 -20.23 31.08 -0.59
CA GLY A 99 -18.89 31.46 -0.13
C GLY A 99 -18.66 31.25 1.38
N LYS A 100 -19.52 30.50 2.07
CA LYS A 100 -19.32 30.18 3.49
C LYS A 100 -18.52 28.89 3.63
N VAL A 101 -17.42 28.98 4.37
CA VAL A 101 -16.59 27.84 4.76
C VAL A 101 -17.28 27.15 5.94
N THR A 102 -17.65 25.89 5.78
CA THR A 102 -18.23 25.04 6.83
C THR A 102 -17.22 23.97 7.22
N GLU A 103 -16.84 23.94 8.49
CA GLU A 103 -16.00 22.89 9.05
C GLU A 103 -16.80 21.59 9.14
N ASN A 104 -16.35 20.55 8.45
CA ASN A 104 -16.88 19.19 8.57
C ASN A 104 -16.34 18.58 9.86
N LEU A 105 -16.88 19.02 10.99
CA LEU A 105 -16.76 18.34 12.27
C LEU A 105 -17.38 16.95 12.10
N ARG A 106 -16.52 15.94 11.92
CA ARG A 106 -16.88 14.56 12.21
C ARG A 106 -17.29 14.53 13.68
N THR A 107 -18.60 14.57 13.92
CA THR A 107 -19.14 14.19 15.21
C THR A 107 -18.91 12.69 15.38
N ASP A 108 -17.73 12.33 15.86
CA ASP A 108 -17.62 11.19 16.76
C ASP A 108 -18.42 11.57 18.01
N LYS A 109 -19.75 11.43 17.94
CA LYS A 109 -20.59 11.37 19.13
C LYS A 109 -20.33 10.02 19.76
N ASP A 110 -19.26 10.00 20.54
CA ASP A 110 -19.22 9.54 21.92
C ASP A 110 -20.60 9.09 22.41
N ASN A 111 -20.75 7.77 22.50
CA ASN A 111 -21.88 7.09 23.08
C ASN A 111 -21.74 7.11 24.62
N SER A 112 -21.84 8.32 25.20
CA SER A 112 -21.72 8.55 26.64
C SER A 112 -22.82 9.51 27.12
N GLY A 113 -23.82 8.96 27.81
CA GLY A 113 -24.95 9.68 28.42
C GLY A 113 -26.03 10.06 27.40
N GLU A 114 -27.32 9.83 27.58
CA GLU A 114 -28.12 9.96 28.79
C GLU A 114 -29.53 9.49 28.41
N LYS A 115 -30.02 8.41 29.04
CA LYS A 115 -31.47 8.14 29.11
C LYS A 115 -31.83 7.96 30.58
N MET A 116 -31.95 9.09 31.27
CA MET A 116 -32.93 9.20 32.34
C MET A 116 -34.31 9.27 31.69
N SER A 117 -35.12 8.23 31.89
CA SER A 117 -36.58 8.33 31.90
C SER A 117 -37.11 7.05 32.57
N GLY A 118 -37.63 7.21 33.79
CA GLY A 118 -38.08 6.17 34.70
C GLY A 118 -38.03 6.67 36.13
#